data_AF-A0A232EP02-F1
#
_entry.id   AF-A0A232EP02-F1
#
_cell.length_a   1.000
_cell.length_b   1.000
_cell.length_c   1.000
_cell.angle_alpha   90.00
_cell.angle_beta   90.00
_cell.angle_gamma   90.00
#
_symmetry.space_group_name_H-M   'P 1'
#
loop_
_entity.id
_entity.type
_entity.pdbx_description
1 polymer ?
#
loop_
_entity_poly.entity_id
_entity_poly.type
_entity_poly.pdbx_seq_one_letter_code
_entity_poly.pdbx_strand_id
1 'polypeptide(L)'
;METKKVFDLFLYNAWSIIYAWARDAPALILPDGVGFKVGKGSLLKYLVLQVHYAHIDQFKDGSTDDSGITLHITKQPLTKLAGVYVLGTGGGIPPNSIENMESSCKISENKTLYPFAYRVHTHSLGKVVSGYVIKNNEWIELGKRDPLTPQMFYNINYNGTITYGDRLAARCTMKSERDKWTYVGTTNNDEMCNFYLMYYVTDDEPLYDKFCFSMGPPRYYWRKDGLINIPDSEASAL
;
A
#
# COMPACT_ATOMS: atom_id res chain seq x y z
N MET A 1 -10.88 14.44 26.74
CA MET A 1 -11.08 14.48 25.28
C MET A 1 -9.84 13.82 24.69
N GLU A 2 -9.92 12.55 24.29
CA GLU A 2 -8.74 11.80 23.80
C GLU A 2 -8.21 12.38 22.49
N THR A 3 -6.89 12.53 22.41
CA THR A 3 -6.16 12.90 21.19
C THR A 3 -6.38 11.83 20.13
N LYS A 4 -6.92 12.21 18.97
CA LYS A 4 -6.94 11.33 17.80
C LYS A 4 -5.51 11.24 17.23
N LYS A 5 -4.96 10.03 17.18
CA LYS A 5 -3.62 9.73 16.63
C LYS A 5 -3.69 8.70 15.51
N VAL A 6 -2.70 8.72 14.63
CA VAL A 6 -2.42 7.69 13.62
C VAL A 6 -0.91 7.41 13.68
N PHE A 7 -0.52 6.13 13.68
CA PHE A 7 0.87 5.69 13.70
C PHE A 7 1.20 4.98 12.41
N ASP A 8 2.24 5.41 11.72
CA ASP A 8 2.77 4.73 10.56
C ASP A 8 4.24 4.37 10.81
N LEU A 9 4.61 3.10 10.60
CA LEU A 9 5.98 2.62 10.69
C LEU A 9 6.54 2.40 9.29
N PHE A 10 7.53 3.22 8.95
CA PHE A 10 8.19 3.20 7.65
C PHE A 10 9.55 2.52 7.73
N LEU A 11 9.91 1.94 6.59
CA LEU A 11 11.28 1.53 6.29
C LEU A 11 12.08 2.74 5.82
N TYR A 12 13.18 3.02 6.52
CA TYR A 12 14.09 4.11 6.16
C TYR A 12 14.61 3.94 4.72
N ASN A 13 14.53 5.00 3.91
CA ASN A 13 14.90 5.09 2.49
C ASN A 13 14.01 4.36 1.47
N ALA A 14 12.78 3.96 1.82
CA ALA A 14 11.94 3.19 0.89
C ALA A 14 10.51 3.70 0.69
N TRP A 15 10.02 4.72 1.40
CA TRP A 15 8.58 5.07 1.39
C TRP A 15 7.66 3.83 1.51
N SER A 16 8.17 2.77 2.16
CA SER A 16 7.55 1.45 2.22
C SER A 16 7.11 1.26 3.66
N ILE A 17 5.80 1.20 3.84
CA ILE A 17 5.14 1.09 5.14
C ILE A 17 5.02 -0.39 5.52
N ILE A 18 5.51 -0.76 6.70
CA ILE A 18 5.45 -2.14 7.21
C ILE A 18 4.46 -2.31 8.36
N TYR A 19 3.93 -1.20 8.87
CA TYR A 19 2.86 -1.18 9.85
C TYR A 19 2.14 0.17 9.77
N ALA A 20 0.82 0.14 9.91
CA ALA A 20 -0.04 1.31 9.95
C ALA A 20 -1.14 1.07 10.99
N TRP A 21 -1.41 2.06 11.83
CA TRP A 21 -2.48 2.05 12.81
C TRP A 21 -3.25 3.35 12.75
N ALA A 22 -4.58 3.24 12.74
CA ALA A 22 -5.48 4.36 12.89
C ALA A 22 -6.37 4.12 14.13
N ARG A 23 -7.00 5.18 14.64
CA ARG A 23 -7.99 5.02 15.71
C ARG A 23 -9.05 3.99 15.30
N ASP A 24 -9.33 3.05 16.19
CA ASP A 24 -10.25 1.92 16.00
C ASP A 24 -9.78 0.82 15.02
N ALA A 25 -8.52 0.88 14.57
CA ALA A 25 -7.88 -0.20 13.83
C ALA A 25 -7.49 -1.36 14.77
N PRO A 26 -7.89 -2.62 14.49
CA PRO A 26 -7.33 -3.76 15.18
C PRO A 26 -5.81 -3.85 14.94
N ALA A 27 -5.11 -4.52 15.84
CA ALA A 27 -3.68 -4.77 15.68
C ALA A 27 -3.41 -5.55 14.39
N LEU A 28 -2.33 -5.20 13.68
CA LEU A 28 -1.82 -6.03 12.60
C LEU A 28 -1.24 -7.32 13.20
N ILE A 29 -1.89 -8.45 12.93
CA ILE A 29 -1.42 -9.77 13.33
C ILE A 29 -0.77 -10.42 12.11
N LEU A 30 0.54 -10.66 12.18
CA LEU A 30 1.24 -11.41 11.14
C LEU A 30 0.82 -12.88 11.20
N PRO A 31 0.77 -13.59 10.05
CA PRO A 31 0.51 -15.02 10.06
C PRO A 31 1.55 -15.80 10.86
N ASP A 32 1.20 -17.01 11.30
CA ASP A 32 2.09 -17.81 12.14
C ASP A 32 3.45 -18.11 11.48
N GLY A 33 4.51 -17.85 12.24
CA GLY A 33 5.91 -17.95 11.82
C GLY A 33 6.39 -16.86 10.85
N VAL A 34 5.59 -15.85 10.53
CA VAL A 34 5.95 -14.76 9.62
C VAL A 34 6.53 -13.56 10.38
N GLY A 35 7.63 -13.00 9.88
CA GLY A 35 8.21 -11.78 10.43
C GLY A 35 9.00 -10.95 9.43
N PHE A 36 9.15 -9.66 9.71
CA PHE A 36 10.04 -8.79 8.95
C PHE A 36 11.48 -8.96 9.45
N LYS A 37 12.38 -9.32 8.54
CA LYS A 37 13.81 -9.39 8.85
C LYS A 37 14.37 -7.96 8.98
N VAL A 38 15.02 -7.63 10.09
CA VAL A 38 15.59 -6.29 10.33
C VAL A 38 17.05 -6.36 10.77
N GLY A 39 17.79 -5.26 10.59
CA GLY A 39 19.16 -5.10 11.07
C GLY A 39 20.26 -5.58 10.10
N LYS A 40 21.36 -6.09 10.65
CA LYS A 40 22.53 -6.52 9.86
C LYS A 40 22.14 -7.63 8.89
N GLY A 41 22.57 -7.53 7.63
CA GLY A 41 22.20 -8.48 6.57
C GLY A 41 20.76 -8.37 6.02
N SER A 42 19.88 -7.53 6.61
CA SER A 42 18.57 -7.22 6.03
C SER A 42 18.61 -6.01 5.10
N LEU A 43 17.65 -5.90 4.18
CA LEU A 43 17.34 -4.65 3.47
C LEU A 43 16.81 -3.55 4.44
N LEU A 44 16.29 -3.93 5.60
CA LEU A 44 15.66 -3.04 6.58
C LEU A 44 16.64 -2.70 7.71
N LYS A 45 17.31 -1.55 7.60
CA LYS A 45 18.34 -1.12 8.56
C LYS A 45 17.82 -0.29 9.72
N TYR A 46 16.83 0.56 9.45
CA TYR A 46 16.25 1.47 10.42
C TYR A 46 14.73 1.46 10.30
N LEU A 47 14.09 1.72 11.43
CA LEU A 47 12.66 1.90 11.54
C LEU A 47 12.38 3.35 11.86
N VAL A 48 11.42 3.95 11.16
CA VAL A 48 10.98 5.33 11.41
C VAL A 48 9.52 5.29 11.81
N LEU A 49 9.24 5.72 13.04
CA LEU A 49 7.88 5.91 13.51
C LEU A 49 7.41 7.33 13.17
N GLN A 50 6.31 7.43 12.43
CA GLN A 50 5.61 8.67 12.17
C GLN A 50 4.32 8.69 12.99
N VAL A 51 4.11 9.79 13.74
CA VAL A 51 2.93 10.00 14.58
C VAL A 51 2.17 11.21 14.08
N HIS A 52 0.92 11.02 13.68
CA HIS A 52 0.03 12.11 13.29
C HIS A 52 -0.84 12.51 14.47
N TYR A 53 -0.71 13.77 14.90
CA TYR A 53 -1.59 14.38 15.90
C TYR A 53 -2.69 15.17 15.20
N ALA A 54 -3.95 14.72 15.32
CA ALA A 54 -5.07 15.46 14.74
C ALA A 54 -5.49 16.68 15.59
N HIS A 55 -5.25 16.63 16.90
CA HIS A 55 -5.56 17.70 17.84
C HIS A 55 -4.36 17.95 18.76
N ILE A 56 -4.04 19.21 18.99
CA ILE A 56 -2.87 19.62 19.79
C ILE A 56 -3.26 20.43 21.04
N ASP A 57 -4.56 20.60 21.31
CA ASP A 57 -5.03 21.45 22.40
C ASP A 57 -4.48 21.04 23.76
N GLN A 58 -4.32 19.72 23.97
CA GLN A 58 -3.75 19.17 25.20
C GLN A 58 -2.29 19.53 25.42
N PHE A 59 -1.53 19.90 24.38
CA PHE A 59 -0.11 20.23 24.47
C PHE A 59 0.15 21.73 24.67
N LYS A 60 -0.91 22.56 24.66
CA LYS A 60 -0.78 24.03 24.80
C LYS A 60 -0.27 24.44 26.18
N ASP A 61 -0.40 23.59 27.18
CA ASP A 61 0.10 23.77 28.54
C ASP A 61 1.56 23.33 28.72
N GLY A 62 2.22 22.84 27.65
CA GLY A 62 3.58 22.32 27.70
C GLY A 62 3.68 20.84 28.08
N SER A 63 2.57 20.12 28.21
CA SER A 63 2.59 18.67 28.40
C SER A 63 3.26 17.93 27.24
N THR A 64 3.82 16.75 27.54
CA THR A 64 4.54 15.90 26.58
C THR A 64 3.77 14.62 26.27
N ASP A 65 4.13 13.96 25.17
CA ASP A 65 3.57 12.68 24.75
C ASP A 65 4.65 11.61 24.61
N ASP A 66 4.36 10.38 25.02
CA ASP A 66 5.25 9.21 24.93
C ASP A 66 4.67 8.10 24.05
N SER A 67 3.75 8.44 23.14
CA SER A 67 3.13 7.43 22.27
C SER A 67 4.12 6.79 21.32
N GLY A 68 3.96 5.48 21.17
CA GLY A 68 4.79 4.68 20.30
C GLY A 68 4.18 3.33 19.99
N ILE A 69 5.04 2.43 19.51
CA ILE A 69 4.69 1.04 19.21
C ILE A 69 5.63 0.11 19.96
N THR A 70 5.10 -1.02 20.43
CA THR A 70 5.89 -2.11 20.99
C THR A 70 6.13 -3.15 19.90
N LEU A 71 7.40 -3.47 19.65
CA LEU A 71 7.80 -4.47 18.67
C LEU A 71 8.20 -5.77 19.36
N HIS A 72 7.60 -6.89 18.94
CA HIS A 72 8.06 -8.22 19.34
C HIS A 72 9.18 -8.67 18.40
N ILE A 73 10.41 -8.78 18.91
CA ILE A 73 11.61 -9.10 18.12
C ILE A 73 12.18 -10.43 18.61
N THR A 74 12.59 -11.28 17.67
CA THR A 74 13.33 -12.52 17.95
C THR A 74 14.67 -12.53 17.22
N LYS A 75 15.67 -13.18 17.84
CA LYS A 75 16.95 -13.50 17.19
C LYS A 75 16.93 -14.86 16.50
N GLN A 76 15.91 -15.68 16.76
CA GLN A 76 15.75 -16.96 16.09
C GLN A 76 15.38 -16.71 14.62
N PRO A 77 16.13 -17.27 13.66
CA PRO A 77 15.79 -17.15 12.25
C PRO A 77 14.39 -17.70 11.97
N LEU A 78 13.58 -16.93 11.25
CA LEU A 78 12.28 -17.39 10.74
C LEU A 78 12.45 -17.87 9.31
N THR A 79 11.72 -18.93 8.95
CA THR A 79 11.66 -19.45 7.57
C THR A 79 10.69 -18.66 6.70
N LYS A 80 9.75 -17.92 7.28
CA LYS A 80 8.82 -17.07 6.53
C LYS A 80 9.14 -15.59 6.72
N LEU A 81 9.67 -14.96 5.67
CA LEU A 81 10.04 -13.55 5.71
C LEU A 81 8.99 -12.69 5.01
N ALA A 82 8.50 -11.67 5.72
CA ALA A 82 7.53 -10.71 5.20
C ALA A 82 8.18 -9.61 4.35
N GLY A 83 7.47 -9.18 3.32
CA GLY A 83 7.79 -8.05 2.46
C GLY A 83 6.54 -7.23 2.13
N VAL A 84 6.76 -6.05 1.56
CA VAL A 84 5.70 -5.16 1.08
C VAL A 84 6.01 -4.77 -0.35
N TYR A 85 5.10 -5.13 -1.26
CA TYR A 85 5.14 -4.73 -2.67
C TYR A 85 4.25 -3.51 -2.85
N VAL A 86 4.76 -2.43 -3.44
CA VAL A 86 4.04 -1.18 -3.59
C VAL A 86 3.71 -0.95 -5.05
N LEU A 87 2.43 -0.86 -5.37
CA LEU A 87 1.94 -0.39 -6.66
C LEU A 87 1.55 1.07 -6.54
N GLY A 88 2.13 1.92 -7.39
CA GLY A 88 1.90 3.35 -7.38
C GLY A 88 1.84 3.94 -8.78
N THR A 89 1.43 5.20 -8.88
CA THR A 89 1.30 5.89 -10.18
C THR A 89 1.88 7.30 -10.09
N GLY A 90 2.43 7.78 -11.21
CA GLY A 90 2.63 9.20 -11.47
C GLY A 90 1.42 9.84 -12.16
N GLY A 91 1.64 10.95 -12.86
CA GLY A 91 0.63 11.57 -13.71
C GLY A 91 -0.22 12.63 -13.00
N GLY A 92 -1.39 12.92 -13.56
CA GLY A 92 -2.30 13.92 -13.03
C GLY A 92 -3.77 13.69 -13.38
N ILE A 93 -4.63 14.26 -12.55
CA ILE A 93 -6.08 14.17 -12.63
C ILE A 93 -6.59 15.50 -13.22
N PRO A 94 -7.34 15.48 -14.33
CA PRO A 94 -7.94 16.67 -14.90
C PRO A 94 -8.92 17.37 -13.93
N PRO A 95 -9.19 18.68 -14.12
CA PRO A 95 -10.23 19.36 -13.36
C PRO A 95 -11.62 18.81 -13.70
N ASN A 96 -12.52 18.80 -12.71
CA ASN A 96 -13.94 18.45 -12.88
C ASN A 96 -14.19 17.12 -13.60
N SER A 97 -13.38 16.09 -13.30
CA SER A 97 -13.42 14.79 -13.98
C SER A 97 -13.35 13.61 -13.02
N ILE A 98 -13.69 12.43 -13.55
CA ILE A 98 -13.33 11.13 -12.97
C ILE A 98 -12.15 10.60 -13.78
N GLU A 99 -11.11 10.11 -13.10
CA GLU A 99 -9.90 9.61 -13.74
C GLU A 99 -9.46 8.29 -13.08
N ASN A 100 -8.96 7.36 -13.90
CA ASN A 100 -8.41 6.09 -13.43
C ASN A 100 -6.89 6.15 -13.47
N MET A 101 -6.28 6.14 -12.29
CA MET A 101 -4.83 6.08 -12.15
C MET A 101 -4.41 4.61 -12.00
N GLU A 102 -3.63 4.10 -12.96
CA GLU A 102 -3.40 2.66 -13.09
C GLU A 102 -1.91 2.30 -13.07
N SER A 103 -1.57 1.15 -12.51
CA SER A 103 -0.23 0.55 -12.58
C SER A 103 -0.31 -0.95 -12.79
N SER A 104 0.66 -1.52 -13.51
CA SER A 104 0.83 -2.96 -13.61
C SER A 104 2.30 -3.32 -13.83
N CYS A 105 2.78 -4.35 -13.13
CA CYS A 105 4.12 -4.90 -13.30
C CYS A 105 4.10 -6.42 -13.25
N LYS A 106 5.00 -7.02 -14.00
CA LYS A 106 5.21 -8.47 -14.02
C LYS A 106 6.19 -8.86 -12.91
N ILE A 107 5.91 -9.94 -12.18
CA ILE A 107 6.87 -10.52 -11.23
C ILE A 107 8.04 -11.09 -12.01
N SER A 108 9.22 -10.52 -11.79
CA SER A 108 10.47 -10.82 -12.51
C SER A 108 11.44 -11.69 -11.71
N GLU A 109 11.25 -11.81 -10.40
CA GLU A 109 12.05 -12.69 -9.55
C GLU A 109 11.41 -14.08 -9.47
N ASN A 110 12.23 -15.13 -9.51
CA ASN A 110 11.77 -16.50 -9.39
C ASN A 110 11.48 -16.87 -7.93
N LYS A 111 10.41 -16.28 -7.38
CA LYS A 111 9.95 -16.45 -6.00
C LYS A 111 8.45 -16.70 -5.95
N THR A 112 8.02 -17.37 -4.89
CA THR A 112 6.60 -17.58 -4.58
C THR A 112 6.19 -16.66 -3.45
N LEU A 113 5.27 -15.75 -3.73
CA LEU A 113 4.73 -14.80 -2.76
C LEU A 113 3.39 -15.30 -2.25
N TYR A 114 3.22 -15.23 -0.93
CA TYR A 114 1.98 -15.55 -0.24
C TYR A 114 1.36 -14.25 0.27
N PRO A 115 0.43 -13.62 -0.49
CA PRO A 115 -0.21 -12.38 -0.09
C PRO A 115 -1.10 -12.63 1.13
N PHE A 116 -1.10 -11.72 2.11
CA PHE A 116 -1.90 -11.89 3.33
C PHE A 116 -2.60 -10.62 3.80
N ALA A 117 -2.08 -9.43 3.46
CA ALA A 117 -2.72 -8.18 3.79
C ALA A 117 -2.49 -7.11 2.72
N TYR A 118 -3.37 -6.11 2.66
CA TYR A 118 -3.21 -4.96 1.78
C TYR A 118 -3.57 -3.66 2.50
N ARG A 119 -3.02 -2.55 2.02
CA ARG A 119 -3.38 -1.19 2.43
C ARG A 119 -3.54 -0.34 1.18
N VAL A 120 -4.49 0.59 1.21
CA VAL A 120 -4.69 1.58 0.15
C VAL A 120 -4.38 2.98 0.68
N HIS A 121 -3.91 3.86 -0.19
CA HIS A 121 -3.66 5.25 0.17
C HIS A 121 -3.90 6.19 -1.02
N THR A 122 -4.68 7.23 -0.75
CA THR A 122 -4.86 8.44 -1.56
C THR A 122 -4.95 9.64 -0.63
N HIS A 123 -4.93 10.83 -1.19
CA HIS A 123 -5.46 12.03 -0.54
C HIS A 123 -6.97 12.13 -0.81
N SER A 124 -7.50 13.36 -0.91
CA SER A 124 -8.94 13.67 -0.86
C SER A 124 -9.78 13.24 -2.08
N LEU A 125 -9.17 13.02 -3.24
CA LEU A 125 -9.86 12.78 -4.50
C LEU A 125 -10.15 11.28 -4.73
N GLY A 126 -9.46 10.38 -4.02
CA GLY A 126 -9.70 8.95 -4.11
C GLY A 126 -11.12 8.55 -3.70
N LYS A 127 -11.71 7.65 -4.48
CA LYS A 127 -13.02 7.05 -4.21
C LYS A 127 -12.94 5.55 -4.01
N VAL A 128 -12.15 4.89 -4.85
CA VAL A 128 -11.93 3.44 -4.76
C VAL A 128 -10.48 3.18 -5.13
N VAL A 129 -9.84 2.29 -4.37
CA VAL A 129 -8.56 1.69 -4.76
C VAL A 129 -8.73 0.18 -4.76
N SER A 130 -8.36 -0.44 -5.88
CA SER A 130 -8.44 -1.88 -6.08
C SER A 130 -7.08 -2.43 -6.53
N GLY A 131 -6.76 -3.64 -6.09
CA GLY A 131 -5.54 -4.36 -6.43
C GLY A 131 -5.85 -5.79 -6.86
N TYR A 132 -5.13 -6.25 -7.88
CA TYR A 132 -5.34 -7.53 -8.54
C TYR A 132 -4.03 -8.27 -8.76
N VAL A 133 -4.11 -9.59 -8.76
CA VAL A 133 -3.16 -10.44 -9.46
C VAL A 133 -3.80 -10.93 -10.75
N ILE A 134 -3.03 -10.92 -11.85
CA ILE A 134 -3.47 -11.37 -13.16
C ILE A 134 -2.70 -12.65 -13.50
N LYS A 135 -3.45 -13.74 -13.65
CA LYS A 135 -2.94 -15.08 -13.99
C LYS A 135 -3.65 -15.59 -15.22
N ASN A 136 -2.92 -15.97 -16.27
CA ASN A 136 -3.52 -16.48 -17.51
C ASN A 136 -4.64 -15.58 -18.07
N ASN A 137 -4.47 -14.25 -17.99
CA ASN A 137 -5.46 -13.23 -18.38
C ASN A 137 -6.75 -13.19 -17.54
N GLU A 138 -6.78 -13.87 -16.39
CA GLU A 138 -7.83 -13.78 -15.38
C GLU A 138 -7.42 -12.79 -14.28
N TRP A 139 -8.33 -11.89 -13.91
CA TRP A 139 -8.15 -10.89 -12.87
C TRP A 139 -8.70 -11.39 -11.54
N ILE A 140 -7.84 -11.53 -10.55
CA ILE A 140 -8.21 -12.01 -9.22
C ILE A 140 -8.00 -10.87 -8.23
N GLU A 141 -9.08 -10.45 -7.56
CA GLU A 141 -9.04 -9.36 -6.58
C GLU A 141 -8.22 -9.76 -5.35
N LEU A 142 -7.21 -8.95 -5.03
CA LEU A 142 -6.45 -9.06 -3.79
C LEU A 142 -7.09 -8.21 -2.70
N GLY A 143 -7.59 -7.04 -3.06
CA GLY A 143 -8.30 -6.16 -2.14
C GLY A 143 -8.88 -4.95 -2.84
N LYS A 144 -9.95 -4.39 -2.26
CA LYS A 144 -10.65 -3.22 -2.75
C LYS A 144 -11.22 -2.42 -1.59
N ARG A 145 -11.03 -1.10 -1.59
CA ARG A 145 -11.48 -0.25 -0.48
C ARG A 145 -11.66 1.22 -0.84
N ASP A 146 -12.52 1.88 -0.08
CA ASP A 146 -12.56 3.35 0.02
C ASP A 146 -11.29 3.84 0.74
N PRO A 147 -10.40 4.58 0.06
CA PRO A 147 -9.16 5.07 0.66
C PRO A 147 -9.37 6.18 1.71
N LEU A 148 -10.58 6.75 1.84
CA LEU A 148 -10.91 7.75 2.86
C LEU A 148 -11.37 7.11 4.18
N THR A 149 -11.59 5.79 4.20
CA THR A 149 -11.76 5.02 5.44
C THR A 149 -10.40 4.79 6.14
N PRO A 150 -10.34 4.31 7.39
CA PRO A 150 -9.08 4.11 8.11
C PRO A 150 -8.03 3.36 7.27
N GLN A 151 -6.88 4.01 7.03
CA GLN A 151 -5.86 3.50 6.10
C GLN A 151 -4.88 2.55 6.78
N MET A 152 -5.40 1.44 7.29
CA MET A 152 -4.62 0.35 7.89
C MET A 152 -4.43 -0.82 6.92
N PHE A 153 -3.72 -1.85 7.37
CA PHE A 153 -3.64 -3.12 6.64
C PHE A 153 -4.87 -3.99 6.91
N TYR A 154 -5.47 -4.51 5.85
CA TYR A 154 -6.64 -5.39 5.84
C TYR A 154 -6.27 -6.76 5.29
N ASN A 155 -6.92 -7.81 5.80
CA ASN A 155 -6.68 -9.17 5.34
C ASN A 155 -7.10 -9.35 3.88
N ILE A 156 -6.33 -10.17 3.16
CA ILE A 156 -6.63 -10.61 1.80
C ILE A 156 -7.44 -11.90 1.86
N ASN A 157 -8.52 -11.99 1.07
CA ASN A 157 -9.36 -13.20 0.97
C ASN A 157 -8.82 -14.21 -0.05
N TYR A 158 -7.87 -13.81 -0.89
CA TYR A 158 -7.21 -14.68 -1.86
C TYR A 158 -6.20 -15.62 -1.18
N ASN A 159 -6.44 -16.92 -1.31
CA ASN A 159 -5.59 -17.97 -0.71
C ASN A 159 -4.53 -18.54 -1.67
N GLY A 160 -4.44 -18.04 -2.89
CA GLY A 160 -3.45 -18.51 -3.85
C GLY A 160 -2.10 -17.80 -3.71
N THR A 161 -1.16 -18.16 -4.58
CA THR A 161 0.19 -17.60 -4.58
C THR A 161 0.42 -16.71 -5.79
N ILE A 162 1.38 -15.79 -5.68
CA ILE A 162 1.85 -14.97 -6.79
C ILE A 162 3.27 -15.41 -7.12
N THR A 163 3.54 -15.72 -8.38
CA THR A 163 4.75 -16.38 -8.84
C THR A 163 5.37 -15.67 -10.02
N TYR A 164 6.56 -16.10 -10.42
CA TYR A 164 7.25 -15.61 -11.60
C TYR A 164 6.32 -15.55 -12.82
N GLY A 165 6.26 -14.39 -13.43
CA GLY A 165 5.51 -14.15 -14.65
C GLY A 165 4.06 -13.69 -14.45
N ASP A 166 3.49 -13.82 -13.26
CA ASP A 166 2.21 -13.19 -12.92
C ASP A 166 2.34 -11.67 -12.98
N ARG A 167 1.22 -10.97 -13.18
CA ARG A 167 1.20 -9.50 -13.08
C ARG A 167 0.44 -9.06 -11.85
N LEU A 168 1.00 -8.10 -11.14
CA LEU A 168 0.26 -7.30 -10.18
C LEU A 168 -0.26 -6.06 -10.87
N ALA A 169 -1.47 -5.64 -10.52
CA ALA A 169 -2.09 -4.45 -11.07
C ALA A 169 -2.89 -3.70 -9.98
N ALA A 170 -2.88 -2.38 -10.00
CA ALA A 170 -3.68 -1.56 -9.11
C ALA A 170 -4.31 -0.37 -9.87
N ARG A 171 -5.54 -0.01 -9.47
CA ARG A 171 -6.26 1.15 -9.97
C ARG A 171 -6.76 1.99 -8.80
N CYS A 172 -6.57 3.30 -8.90
CA CYS A 172 -7.29 4.27 -8.09
C CYS A 172 -8.27 5.03 -8.97
N THR A 173 -9.55 4.97 -8.62
CA THR A 173 -10.59 5.81 -9.23
C THR A 173 -10.68 7.11 -8.44
N MET A 174 -10.36 8.19 -9.13
CA MET A 174 -10.28 9.54 -8.58
C MET A 174 -11.48 10.35 -9.08
N LYS A 175 -12.01 11.23 -8.22
CA LYS A 175 -13.02 12.23 -8.60
C LYS A 175 -12.53 13.61 -8.20
N SER A 176 -12.24 14.44 -9.19
CA SER A 176 -11.83 15.83 -9.00
C SER A 176 -13.02 16.77 -9.17
N GLU A 177 -13.26 17.59 -8.16
CA GLU A 177 -14.17 18.75 -8.20
C GLU A 177 -13.38 20.07 -8.19
N ARG A 178 -12.07 19.98 -8.47
CA ARG A 178 -11.16 21.13 -8.48
C ARG A 178 -11.13 21.74 -9.89
N ASP A 179 -10.90 23.05 -9.96
CA ASP A 179 -10.81 23.80 -11.22
C ASP A 179 -9.42 23.77 -11.87
N LYS A 180 -8.46 23.08 -11.25
CA LYS A 180 -7.10 22.90 -11.77
C LYS A 180 -6.70 21.44 -11.78
N TRP A 181 -5.72 21.12 -12.62
CA TRP A 181 -5.04 19.83 -12.60
C TRP A 181 -4.47 19.53 -11.22
N THR A 182 -4.64 18.29 -10.77
CA THR A 182 -4.02 17.77 -9.54
C THR A 182 -2.99 16.72 -9.94
N TYR A 183 -1.73 16.93 -9.58
CA TYR A 183 -0.64 16.01 -9.91
C TYR A 183 -0.27 15.14 -8.71
N VAL A 184 0.44 14.05 -8.98
CA VAL A 184 0.98 13.21 -7.91
C VAL A 184 2.06 13.96 -7.11
N GLY A 185 1.96 13.93 -5.78
CA GLY A 185 2.84 14.66 -4.88
C GLY A 185 2.52 14.38 -3.41
N THR A 186 3.25 15.03 -2.50
CA THR A 186 3.23 14.71 -1.06
C THR A 186 2.34 15.62 -0.22
N THR A 187 1.77 16.68 -0.81
CA THR A 187 0.92 17.63 -0.08
C THR A 187 -0.55 17.31 -0.24
N ASN A 188 -1.40 17.86 0.64
CA ASN A 188 -2.86 17.75 0.49
C ASN A 188 -3.42 18.40 -0.79
N ASN A 189 -2.65 19.30 -1.40
CA ASN A 189 -2.98 19.90 -2.70
C ASN A 189 -2.65 18.97 -3.86
N ASP A 190 -1.81 17.96 -3.64
CA ASP A 190 -1.46 16.92 -4.59
C ASP A 190 -2.34 15.68 -4.38
N GLU A 191 -2.09 14.63 -5.16
CA GLU A 191 -2.64 13.30 -4.92
C GLU A 191 -1.57 12.21 -4.80
N MET A 192 -1.98 11.06 -4.30
CA MET A 192 -1.27 9.80 -4.40
C MET A 192 -2.23 8.70 -4.81
N CYS A 193 -1.69 7.67 -5.45
CA CYS A 193 -2.41 6.44 -5.69
C CYS A 193 -1.46 5.30 -5.34
N ASN A 194 -1.65 4.68 -4.18
CA ASN A 194 -0.81 3.58 -3.73
C ASN A 194 -1.65 2.40 -3.25
N PHE A 195 -1.29 1.21 -3.71
CA PHE A 195 -1.74 -0.08 -3.19
C PHE A 195 -0.53 -0.83 -2.63
N TYR A 196 -0.54 -1.08 -1.33
CA TYR A 196 0.51 -1.81 -0.62
C TYR A 196 0.05 -3.25 -0.42
N LEU A 197 0.82 -4.20 -0.93
CA LEU A 197 0.57 -5.63 -0.77
C LEU A 197 1.60 -6.22 0.19
N MET A 198 1.14 -6.67 1.36
CA MET A 198 1.94 -7.50 2.25
C MET A 198 1.90 -8.96 1.81
N TYR A 199 3.08 -9.55 1.72
CA TYR A 199 3.28 -10.95 1.40
C TYR A 199 4.39 -11.53 2.26
N TYR A 200 4.48 -12.85 2.34
CA TYR A 200 5.68 -13.53 2.80
C TYR A 200 6.24 -14.45 1.72
N VAL A 201 7.51 -14.81 1.87
CA VAL A 201 8.21 -15.86 1.12
C VAL A 201 8.70 -16.92 2.09
N THR A 202 8.95 -18.14 1.62
CA THR A 202 9.47 -19.26 2.41
C THR A 202 10.92 -19.55 2.05
N ASP A 203 11.79 -19.66 3.06
CA ASP A 203 13.21 -20.03 2.94
C ASP A 203 14.02 -19.15 1.97
N ASP A 204 13.59 -17.89 1.79
CA ASP A 204 14.20 -16.91 0.88
C ASP A 204 14.05 -15.49 1.44
N GLU A 205 14.77 -14.53 0.86
CA GLU A 205 14.59 -13.10 1.10
C GLU A 205 13.38 -12.56 0.32
N PRO A 206 12.64 -11.57 0.87
CA PRO A 206 11.61 -10.86 0.12
C PRO A 206 12.13 -10.28 -1.20
N LEU A 207 11.22 -9.98 -2.14
CA LEU A 207 11.56 -9.32 -3.41
C LEU A 207 12.51 -8.13 -3.21
N TYR A 208 13.54 -8.11 -4.06
CA TYR A 208 14.43 -6.97 -4.22
C TYR A 208 13.72 -5.84 -4.99
N ASP A 209 13.06 -6.18 -6.10
CA ASP A 209 12.24 -5.24 -6.87
C ASP A 209 10.81 -5.21 -6.33
N LYS A 210 10.59 -4.32 -5.36
CA LYS A 210 9.34 -4.21 -4.60
C LYS A 210 8.48 -2.99 -4.96
N PHE A 211 8.86 -2.24 -5.99
CA PHE A 211 8.15 -1.02 -6.40
C PHE A 211 7.67 -1.14 -7.85
N CYS A 212 6.38 -1.02 -8.04
CA CYS A 212 5.75 -0.94 -9.34
C CYS A 212 5.15 0.45 -9.55
N PHE A 213 5.85 1.32 -10.28
CA PHE A 213 5.36 2.66 -10.59
C PHE A 213 5.14 2.84 -12.08
N SER A 214 3.93 3.25 -12.45
CA SER A 214 3.61 3.65 -13.82
C SER A 214 3.77 5.17 -14.00
N MET A 215 3.79 5.63 -15.26
CA MET A 215 3.74 7.07 -15.55
C MET A 215 2.39 7.71 -15.23
N GLY A 216 1.34 6.90 -15.01
CA GLY A 216 -0.05 7.31 -14.81
C GLY A 216 -0.63 8.17 -15.95
N PRO A 217 -1.82 8.75 -15.73
CA PRO A 217 -2.53 9.55 -16.72
C PRO A 217 -1.78 10.85 -17.09
N PRO A 218 -1.86 11.28 -18.37
CA PRO A 218 -2.51 10.62 -19.50
C PRO A 218 -1.59 9.62 -20.24
N ARG A 219 -0.39 9.33 -19.71
CA ARG A 219 0.66 8.59 -20.44
C ARG A 219 0.55 7.07 -20.32
N TYR A 220 -0.15 6.57 -19.32
CA TYR A 220 -0.29 5.14 -19.05
C TYR A 220 -1.69 4.80 -18.54
N TYR A 221 -2.20 3.70 -19.08
CA TYR A 221 -3.38 2.96 -18.66
C TYR A 221 -3.10 1.46 -18.88
N TRP A 222 -3.77 0.56 -18.17
CA TRP A 222 -3.63 -0.90 -18.27
C TRP A 222 -3.76 -1.43 -19.71
N ARG A 223 -4.56 -0.76 -20.55
CA ARG A 223 -4.68 -1.10 -21.98
C ARG A 223 -3.35 -0.99 -22.74
N LYS A 224 -2.46 -0.09 -22.32
CA LYS A 224 -1.12 0.08 -22.91
C LYS A 224 -0.23 -1.15 -22.68
N ASP A 225 -0.52 -1.91 -21.64
CA ASP A 225 0.16 -3.14 -21.27
C ASP A 225 -0.42 -4.39 -21.94
N GLY A 226 -1.35 -4.21 -22.88
CA GLY A 226 -2.02 -5.31 -23.59
C GLY A 226 -2.94 -6.13 -22.70
N LEU A 227 -3.32 -5.61 -21.52
CA LEU A 227 -4.21 -6.30 -20.61
C LEU A 227 -5.63 -6.34 -21.19
N ILE A 228 -6.21 -7.54 -21.21
CA ILE A 228 -7.56 -7.82 -21.70
C ILE A 228 -8.49 -8.16 -20.53
N ASN A 229 -9.80 -8.19 -20.79
CA ASN A 229 -10.83 -8.51 -19.79
C ASN A 229 -10.74 -7.62 -18.54
N ILE A 230 -10.41 -6.34 -18.73
CA ILE A 230 -10.26 -5.38 -17.63
C ILE A 230 -11.59 -5.26 -16.87
N PRO A 231 -11.61 -5.48 -15.55
CA PRO A 231 -12.82 -5.37 -14.73
C PRO A 231 -13.14 -3.90 -14.44
N ASP A 232 -13.50 -3.14 -15.49
CA ASP A 232 -13.57 -1.68 -15.42
C ASP A 232 -14.57 -1.18 -14.36
N SER A 233 -15.71 -1.84 -14.24
CA SER A 233 -16.77 -1.48 -13.27
C SER A 233 -16.38 -1.91 -11.86
N GLU A 234 -15.96 -3.16 -11.69
CA GLU A 234 -15.65 -3.77 -10.40
C GLU A 234 -14.42 -3.14 -9.74
N ALA A 235 -13.44 -2.71 -10.55
CA ALA A 235 -12.24 -2.02 -10.08
C ALA A 235 -12.50 -0.58 -9.62
N SER A 236 -13.63 0.01 -10.02
CA SER A 236 -13.93 1.43 -9.84
C SER A 236 -15.14 1.69 -8.92
N ALA A 237 -15.78 0.63 -8.41
CA ALA A 237 -16.96 0.69 -7.54
C ALA A 237 -16.81 -0.19 -6.28
N LEU A 238 -17.40 0.25 -5.18
CA LEU A 238 -17.45 -0.45 -3.88
C LEU A 238 -18.74 -1.25 -3.72
#